data_AF-A0A3R7YAL5-F1
#
_entry.id   AF-A0A3R7YAL5-F1
#
_cell.length_a   1.000
_cell.length_b   1.000
_cell.length_c   1.000
_cell.angle_alpha   90.00
_cell.angle_beta   90.00
_cell.angle_gamma   90.00
#
_symmetry.space_group_name_H-M   'P 1'
#
loop_
_entity.id
_entity.type
_entity.pdbx_description
1 polymer ?
#
loop_
_entity_poly.entity_id
_entity_poly.type
_entity_poly.pdbx_seq_one_letter_code
_entity_poly.pdbx_strand_id
1 'polypeptide(L)'
;MPAGTSVKNLSHFAQNIRKDTFSAYNYGCSCLRVLEISTCPTRFCGNKAKYGSFDPPAFPVSKMKNPRIGFFRGERDILTTLADMDRLRAALPSATVIHDEKISNFSHLDFIWATNANEKVYQSLLEQLNRYDGHGY
;
A
#
# COMPACT_ATOMS: atom_id res chain seq x y z
N MET A 1 -3.04 13.28 -15.43
CA MET A 1 -1.69 13.41 -16.03
C MET A 1 -0.64 13.00 -15.00
N PRO A 2 0.42 12.26 -15.37
CA PRO A 2 1.53 12.01 -14.45
C PRO A 2 2.34 13.30 -14.22
N ALA A 3 2.78 13.53 -12.98
CA ALA A 3 3.64 14.65 -12.59
C ALA A 3 5.13 14.28 -12.49
N GLY A 4 5.51 13.10 -13.00
CA GLY A 4 6.84 12.53 -12.90
C GLY A 4 7.02 11.59 -11.69
N THR A 5 7.83 10.54 -11.87
CA THR A 5 8.27 9.63 -10.80
C THR A 5 9.62 9.02 -11.17
N SER A 6 10.36 8.48 -10.19
CA SER A 6 11.65 7.84 -10.46
C SER A 6 11.48 6.43 -11.03
N VAL A 7 12.43 5.98 -11.86
CA VAL A 7 12.51 4.59 -12.34
C VAL A 7 12.54 3.61 -11.16
N LYS A 8 13.19 3.99 -10.06
CA LYS A 8 13.25 3.17 -8.85
C LYS A 8 11.86 2.93 -8.24
N ASN A 9 10.98 3.94 -8.25
CA ASN A 9 9.62 3.81 -7.72
C ASN A 9 8.79 2.83 -8.57
N LEU A 10 8.87 2.95 -9.91
CA LEU A 10 8.20 2.00 -10.81
C LEU A 10 8.75 0.58 -10.68
N SER A 11 10.07 0.44 -10.56
CA SER A 11 10.73 -0.86 -10.28
C SER A 11 10.25 -1.46 -8.96
N HIS A 12 10.11 -0.65 -7.90
CA HIS A 12 9.59 -1.10 -6.60
C HIS A 12 8.18 -1.66 -6.73
N PHE A 13 7.30 -0.94 -7.43
CA PHE A 13 5.93 -1.37 -7.65
C PHE A 13 5.89 -2.72 -8.40
N ALA A 14 6.70 -2.87 -9.45
CA ALA A 14 6.82 -4.13 -10.19
C ALA A 14 7.38 -5.27 -9.33
N GLN A 15 8.31 -5.00 -8.40
CA GLN A 15 8.83 -6.02 -7.47
C GLN A 15 7.73 -6.56 -6.55
N ASN A 16 6.87 -5.67 -6.01
CA ASN A 16 5.76 -6.07 -5.15
C ASN A 16 4.72 -6.90 -5.91
N ILE A 17 4.36 -6.49 -7.14
CA ILE A 17 3.43 -7.25 -8.01
C ILE A 17 3.99 -8.65 -8.32
N ARG A 18 5.25 -8.74 -8.76
CA ARG A 18 5.86 -10.02 -9.17
C ARG A 18 6.02 -11.02 -8.03
N LYS A 19 6.19 -10.54 -6.80
CA LYS A 19 6.38 -11.38 -5.63
C LYS A 19 5.12 -11.59 -4.81
N ASP A 20 4.02 -10.91 -5.13
CA ASP A 20 2.81 -10.82 -4.29
C ASP A 20 3.15 -10.45 -2.83
N THR A 21 3.90 -9.36 -2.66
CA THR A 21 4.34 -8.89 -1.32
C THR A 21 4.12 -7.41 -1.13
N PHE A 22 4.02 -7.00 0.13
CA PHE A 22 4.08 -5.60 0.54
C PHE A 22 5.35 -5.37 1.37
N SER A 23 6.46 -5.05 0.70
CA SER A 23 7.78 -4.95 1.31
C SER A 23 8.58 -3.75 0.81
N ALA A 24 9.68 -3.43 1.50
CA ALA A 24 10.60 -2.37 1.09
C ALA A 24 11.30 -2.72 -0.25
N TYR A 25 11.94 -1.72 -0.88
CA TYR A 25 12.59 -1.91 -2.18
C TYR A 25 13.69 -2.98 -2.13
N ASN A 26 13.66 -3.93 -3.07
CA ASN A 26 14.70 -4.93 -3.19
C ASN A 26 15.88 -4.38 -4.01
N TYR A 27 17.01 -4.15 -3.35
CA TYR A 27 18.27 -3.71 -3.97
C TYR A 27 19.09 -4.85 -4.59
N GLY A 28 18.62 -6.09 -4.44
CA GLY A 28 19.30 -7.29 -4.90
C GLY A 28 20.41 -7.75 -3.97
N CYS A 29 20.77 -9.02 -4.14
CA CYS A 29 21.87 -9.66 -3.44
C CYS A 29 22.38 -10.82 -4.30
N SER A 30 23.65 -10.78 -4.70
CA SER A 30 24.25 -11.80 -5.56
C SER A 30 25.01 -12.89 -4.80
N CYS A 31 25.02 -12.82 -3.47
CA CYS A 31 25.68 -13.81 -2.62
C CYS A 31 24.89 -15.12 -2.53
N LEU A 32 25.62 -16.22 -2.29
CA LEU A 32 25.02 -17.51 -2.00
C LEU A 32 24.27 -17.46 -0.65
N ARG A 33 22.95 -17.68 -0.67
CA ARG A 33 22.09 -17.65 0.53
C ARG A 33 22.38 -18.78 1.53
N VAL A 34 23.13 -19.80 1.12
CA VAL A 34 23.58 -20.90 1.99
C VAL A 34 24.61 -20.41 3.03
N LEU A 35 25.31 -19.31 2.72
CA LEU A 35 26.26 -18.69 3.63
C LEU A 35 25.57 -17.63 4.48
N GLU A 36 26.06 -17.42 5.70
CA GLU A 36 25.58 -16.36 6.57
C GLU A 36 25.72 -14.98 5.91
N ILE A 37 24.74 -14.11 6.15
CA ILE A 37 24.77 -12.76 5.57
C ILE A 37 25.99 -11.94 6.01
N SER A 38 26.53 -12.21 7.21
CA SER A 38 27.74 -11.62 7.76
C SER A 38 28.92 -11.73 6.78
N THR A 39 29.03 -12.87 6.09
CA THR A 39 30.12 -13.19 5.14
C THR A 39 29.95 -12.55 3.76
N CYS A 40 28.74 -12.13 3.40
CA CYS A 40 28.46 -11.51 2.10
C CYS A 40 28.92 -10.03 2.08
N PRO A 41 29.82 -9.60 1.17
CA PRO A 41 30.23 -8.20 1.11
C PRO A 41 29.07 -7.29 0.71
N THR A 42 28.94 -6.13 1.38
CA THR A 42 27.88 -5.14 1.09
C THR A 42 27.90 -4.64 -0.36
N ARG A 43 29.07 -4.64 -1.01
CA ARG A 43 29.24 -4.31 -2.44
C ARG A 43 28.47 -5.26 -3.37
N PHE A 44 28.30 -6.52 -2.98
CA PHE A 44 27.57 -7.54 -3.77
C PHE A 44 26.13 -7.76 -3.26
N CYS A 45 25.71 -7.02 -2.24
CA CYS A 45 24.40 -7.18 -1.63
C CYS A 45 23.86 -5.85 -1.11
N GLY A 46 23.08 -5.17 -1.96
CA GLY A 46 22.46 -3.91 -1.61
C GLY A 46 21.45 -4.05 -0.47
N ASN A 47 20.74 -5.19 -0.37
CA ASN A 47 19.82 -5.42 0.75
C ASN A 47 20.56 -5.52 2.09
N LYS A 48 21.73 -6.16 2.13
CA LYS A 48 22.57 -6.16 3.34
C LYS A 48 22.98 -4.74 3.70
N ALA A 49 23.43 -3.95 2.73
CA ALA A 49 23.84 -2.57 2.95
C ALA A 49 22.69 -1.69 3.48
N LYS A 50 21.45 -1.96 3.06
CA LYS A 50 20.28 -1.14 3.43
C LYS A 50 19.52 -1.63 4.66
N TYR A 51 19.43 -2.94 4.85
CA TYR A 51 18.54 -3.59 5.81
C TYR A 51 19.26 -4.58 6.74
N GLY A 52 20.48 -4.98 6.42
CA GLY A 52 21.17 -6.04 7.15
C GLY A 52 20.58 -7.44 6.91
N SER A 53 19.76 -7.62 5.87
CA SER A 53 19.08 -8.87 5.52
C SER A 53 19.20 -9.19 4.02
N PHE A 54 19.00 -10.45 3.63
CA PHE A 54 19.06 -10.88 2.22
C PHE A 54 17.85 -10.39 1.42
N ASP A 55 16.69 -10.31 2.09
CA ASP A 55 15.43 -9.86 1.54
C ASP A 55 15.00 -8.55 2.23
N PRO A 56 14.30 -7.66 1.52
CA PRO A 56 13.76 -6.45 2.13
C PRO A 56 12.71 -6.80 3.21
N PRO A 57 12.63 -6.02 4.29
CA PRO A 57 11.61 -6.24 5.32
C PRO A 57 10.21 -5.99 4.76
N ALA A 58 9.26 -6.83 5.17
CA ALA A 58 7.83 -6.62 4.91
C ALA A 58 7.28 -5.50 5.80
N PHE A 59 6.30 -4.75 5.30
CA PHE A 59 5.60 -3.75 6.10
C PHE A 59 4.55 -4.44 6.99
N PRO A 60 4.61 -4.28 8.32
CA PRO A 60 3.73 -4.99 9.23
C PRO A 60 2.36 -4.31 9.32
N VAL A 61 1.50 -4.51 8.32
CA VAL A 61 0.14 -3.94 8.25
C VAL A 61 -0.68 -4.28 9.50
N SER A 62 -0.53 -5.50 10.05
CA SER A 62 -1.21 -5.93 11.27
C SER A 62 -0.80 -5.16 12.53
N LYS A 63 0.29 -4.39 12.49
CA LYS A 63 0.73 -3.51 13.58
C LYS A 63 0.25 -2.07 13.43
N MET A 64 -0.46 -1.73 12.34
CA MET A 64 -0.99 -0.38 12.10
C MET A 64 -2.26 -0.14 12.93
N LYS A 65 -2.08 0.44 14.12
CA LYS A 65 -3.17 0.83 15.02
C LYS A 65 -3.76 2.21 14.72
N ASN A 66 -2.98 3.07 14.08
CA ASN A 66 -3.30 4.47 13.81
C ASN A 66 -2.76 4.84 12.42
N PRO A 67 -3.34 5.83 11.71
CA PRO A 67 -4.60 6.52 12.02
C PRO A 67 -5.83 5.61 11.83
N ARG A 68 -7.02 6.11 12.15
CA ARG A 68 -8.29 5.49 11.69
C ARG A 68 -8.35 5.53 10.16
N ILE A 69 -8.94 4.50 9.57
CA ILE A 69 -8.97 4.29 8.11
C ILE A 69 -10.42 4.21 7.64
N GLY A 70 -10.76 5.00 6.63
CA GLY A 70 -11.99 4.86 5.84
C GLY A 70 -11.65 4.39 4.43
N PHE A 71 -12.24 3.30 3.97
CA PHE A 71 -12.06 2.81 2.62
C PHE A 71 -13.20 3.27 1.69
N PHE A 72 -12.81 3.76 0.53
CA PHE A 72 -13.70 4.06 -0.59
C PHE A 72 -13.18 3.28 -1.80
N ARG A 73 -13.91 2.22 -2.20
CA ARG A 73 -13.43 1.18 -3.11
C ARG A 73 -14.19 1.21 -4.43
N GLY A 74 -13.47 1.34 -5.54
CA GLY A 74 -14.06 1.38 -6.87
C GLY A 74 -14.35 -0.03 -7.35
N GLU A 75 -15.59 -0.31 -7.75
CA GLU A 75 -15.97 -1.64 -8.24
C GLU A 75 -15.21 -2.08 -9.51
N ARG A 76 -14.75 -1.12 -10.31
CA ARG A 76 -14.03 -1.35 -11.58
C ARG A 76 -12.58 -0.87 -11.52
N ASP A 77 -12.01 -0.74 -10.31
CA ASP A 77 -10.61 -0.36 -10.16
C ASP A 77 -9.69 -1.56 -10.45
N ILE A 78 -8.83 -1.40 -11.47
CA ILE A 78 -7.86 -2.41 -11.92
C ILE A 78 -6.49 -2.30 -11.24
N LEU A 79 -6.22 -1.17 -10.56
CA LEU A 79 -4.98 -0.94 -9.81
C LEU A 79 -5.15 -1.27 -8.33
N THR A 80 -6.34 -1.00 -7.79
CA THR A 80 -6.73 -1.33 -6.42
C THR A 80 -7.88 -2.32 -6.47
N THR A 81 -7.59 -3.56 -6.84
CA THR A 81 -8.64 -4.58 -7.02
C THR A 81 -9.37 -4.86 -5.71
N LEU A 82 -10.64 -5.28 -5.79
CA LEU A 82 -11.41 -5.66 -4.60
C LEU A 82 -10.71 -6.79 -3.82
N ALA A 83 -10.06 -7.73 -4.50
CA ALA A 83 -9.32 -8.80 -3.87
C ALA A 83 -8.13 -8.30 -3.04
N ASP A 84 -7.36 -7.33 -3.56
CA ASP A 84 -6.24 -6.74 -2.82
C ASP A 84 -6.73 -5.90 -1.64
N MET A 85 -7.86 -5.18 -1.81
CA MET A 85 -8.49 -4.44 -0.72
C MET A 85 -9.02 -5.35 0.39
N ASP A 86 -9.61 -6.50 0.04
CA ASP A 86 -10.09 -7.47 1.03
C ASP A 86 -8.90 -8.10 1.80
N ARG A 87 -7.78 -8.40 1.11
CA ARG A 87 -6.52 -8.82 1.75
C ARG A 87 -6.00 -7.76 2.71
N LEU A 88 -5.99 -6.49 2.31
CA LEU A 88 -5.57 -5.37 3.15
C LEU A 88 -6.49 -5.22 4.38
N ARG A 89 -7.81 -5.27 4.17
CA ARG A 89 -8.82 -5.14 5.22
C ARG A 89 -8.72 -6.25 6.26
N ALA A 90 -8.40 -7.48 5.82
CA ALA A 90 -8.20 -8.62 6.70
C ALA A 90 -6.86 -8.56 7.47
N ALA A 91 -5.82 -7.96 6.88
CA ALA A 91 -4.52 -7.80 7.52
C ALA A 91 -4.48 -6.68 8.58
N LEU A 92 -5.33 -5.65 8.42
CA LEU A 92 -5.43 -4.53 9.37
C LEU A 92 -6.17 -4.93 10.66
N PRO A 93 -5.80 -4.35 11.82
CA PRO A 93 -6.60 -4.48 13.03
C PRO A 93 -8.03 -3.99 12.79
N SER A 94 -9.02 -4.76 13.23
CA SER A 94 -10.44 -4.48 12.96
C SER A 94 -10.88 -3.10 13.46
N ALA A 95 -10.35 -2.65 14.60
CA ALA A 95 -10.65 -1.35 15.20
C ALA A 95 -10.08 -0.15 14.43
N THR A 96 -9.10 -0.38 13.54
CA THR A 96 -8.48 0.70 12.75
C THR A 96 -9.41 1.16 11.62
N VAL A 97 -10.25 0.26 11.08
CA VAL A 97 -11.12 0.58 9.94
C VAL A 97 -12.52 0.98 10.42
N ILE A 98 -12.87 2.24 10.18
CA ILE A 98 -14.09 2.88 10.69
C ILE A 98 -15.17 3.08 9.63
N HIS A 99 -14.78 3.01 8.36
CA HIS A 99 -15.68 3.14 7.21
C HIS A 99 -15.18 2.26 6.08
N ASP A 100 -16.09 1.65 5.34
CA ASP A 100 -15.77 0.84 4.18
C ASP A 100 -16.94 0.85 3.21
N GLU A 101 -16.75 1.58 2.10
CA GLU A 101 -17.78 1.83 1.10
C GLU A 101 -17.31 1.39 -0.28
N LYS A 102 -18.13 0.55 -0.94
CA LYS A 102 -17.92 0.16 -2.33
C LYS A 102 -18.75 1.06 -3.24
N ILE A 103 -18.08 1.76 -4.15
CA ILE A 103 -18.70 2.68 -5.10
C ILE A 103 -18.85 1.97 -6.45
N SER A 104 -20.09 1.79 -6.86
CA SER A 104 -20.40 1.12 -8.13
C SER A 104 -19.94 1.95 -9.32
N ASN A 105 -19.47 1.25 -10.36
CA ASN A 105 -19.00 1.84 -11.62
C ASN A 105 -17.83 2.83 -11.51
N PHE A 106 -17.12 2.88 -10.38
CA PHE A 106 -15.90 3.68 -10.20
C PHE A 106 -14.65 2.86 -10.51
N SER A 107 -13.75 3.43 -11.30
CA SER A 107 -12.38 2.98 -11.53
C SER A 107 -11.36 3.89 -10.83
N HIS A 108 -10.07 3.60 -10.99
CA HIS A 108 -8.99 4.22 -10.20
C HIS A 108 -8.97 5.76 -10.28
N LEU A 109 -9.19 6.32 -11.47
CA LEU A 109 -9.08 7.76 -11.70
C LEU A 109 -10.39 8.51 -11.42
N ASP A 110 -11.51 7.79 -11.30
CA ASP A 110 -12.83 8.39 -11.07
C ASP A 110 -12.91 9.07 -9.70
N PHE A 111 -12.17 8.57 -8.72
CA PHE A 111 -12.01 9.19 -7.41
C PHE A 111 -11.49 10.63 -7.44
N ILE A 112 -10.88 11.06 -8.54
CA ILE A 112 -10.29 12.39 -8.68
C ILE A 112 -10.96 13.16 -9.84
N TRP A 113 -11.32 12.48 -10.93
CA TRP A 113 -11.75 13.13 -12.18
C TRP A 113 -13.19 12.85 -12.59
N ALA A 114 -13.92 11.95 -11.95
CA ALA A 114 -15.30 11.71 -12.33
C ALA A 114 -16.14 12.97 -12.05
N THR A 115 -16.98 13.34 -13.02
CA THR A 115 -17.86 14.51 -12.92
C THR A 115 -18.87 14.38 -11.77
N ASN A 116 -19.19 13.15 -11.37
CA ASN A 116 -20.07 12.82 -10.24
C ASN A 116 -19.31 12.38 -8.98
N ALA A 117 -17.99 12.55 -8.90
CA ALA A 117 -17.20 12.20 -7.71
C ALA A 117 -17.67 12.95 -6.45
N ASN A 118 -18.16 14.18 -6.61
CA ASN A 118 -18.74 14.93 -5.48
C ASN A 118 -19.92 14.19 -4.87
N GLU A 119 -20.90 13.82 -5.69
CA GLU A 119 -22.12 13.12 -5.26
C GLU A 119 -21.81 11.71 -4.74
N LYS A 120 -20.95 10.96 -5.43
CA LYS A 120 -20.73 9.54 -5.16
C LYS A 120 -19.70 9.25 -4.07
N VAL A 121 -18.81 10.20 -3.76
CA VAL A 121 -17.68 9.95 -2.84
C VAL A 121 -17.52 11.10 -1.85
N TYR A 122 -17.42 12.35 -2.33
CA TYR A 122 -16.96 13.44 -1.48
C TYR A 122 -17.96 13.81 -0.38
N GLN A 123 -19.27 13.71 -0.62
CA GLN A 123 -20.26 13.95 0.45
C GLN A 123 -20.09 12.93 1.59
N SER A 124 -20.02 11.63 1.27
CA SER A 124 -19.77 10.56 2.27
C SER A 124 -18.43 10.76 2.99
N LEU A 125 -17.37 11.14 2.27
CA LEU A 125 -16.08 11.47 2.85
C LEU A 125 -16.18 12.62 3.87
N LEU A 126 -16.85 13.71 3.53
CA LEU A 126 -17.03 14.86 4.43
C LEU A 126 -17.85 14.48 5.67
N GLU A 127 -18.87 13.63 5.53
CA GLU A 127 -19.62 13.09 6.67
C GLU A 127 -18.71 12.30 7.61
N GLN A 128 -17.84 11.43 7.07
CA GLN A 128 -16.87 10.70 7.90
C GLN A 128 -15.89 11.65 8.59
N LEU A 129 -15.35 12.65 7.88
CA LEU A 129 -14.42 13.61 8.48
C LEU A 129 -15.09 14.40 9.62
N ASN A 130 -16.30 14.92 9.41
CA ASN A 130 -17.06 15.64 10.43
C ASN A 130 -17.39 14.76 11.64
N ARG A 131 -17.67 13.48 11.43
CA ARG A 131 -17.96 12.53 12.51
C ARG A 131 -16.79 12.30 13.46
N TYR A 132 -15.57 12.41 12.97
CA TYR A 132 -14.35 12.19 13.75
C TYR A 132 -13.57 13.48 14.04
N ASP A 133 -14.14 14.64 13.70
CA ASP A 133 -13.55 15.92 14.07
C ASP A 133 -13.50 16.08 15.60
N GLY A 134 -12.36 16.54 16.10
CA GLY A 134 -12.10 16.61 17.54
C GLY A 134 -11.98 15.26 18.27
N HIS A 135 -12.01 14.11 17.58
CA HIS A 135 -11.82 12.79 18.19
C HIS A 135 -10.37 12.31 18.00
N GLY A 136 -9.60 12.25 19.10
CA GLY A 136 -8.26 11.62 19.11
C GLY A 136 -8.32 10.16 18.67
N TYR A 137 -7.18 9.57 18.30
CA TYR A 137 -7.12 8.21 17.76
C TYR A 137 -7.40 7.12 18.79
#